data_AF-A0A964RRT2-F1
#
_entry.id   AF-A0A964RRT2-F1
#
_cell.length_a   1.000
_cell.length_b   1.000
_cell.length_c   1.000
_cell.angle_alpha   90.00
_cell.angle_beta   90.00
_cell.angle_gamma   90.00
#
_symmetry.space_group_name_H-M   'P 1'
#
loop_
_entity.id
_entity.type
_entity.pdbx_description
1 polymer ?
#
loop_
_entity_poly.entity_id
_entity_poly.type
_entity_poly.pdbx_seq_one_letter_code
_entity_poly.pdbx_strand_id
1 'polypeptide(L)'
;MNNSRILNCSKKTENTKTILKEIFENYRKYDKRKFTPEYIDKDPIVNILTFFKIYEIEGRRLSRIKYDGDAYYFYKLYNDSKVALRGDTMISFWTIYKYALKIATGRIYNKSTSTFDELIAKRNESGYKEVNDKFSKFAELYYTPGNFILLPPPFPDGRMNNNRYRCSEDRIDKSLLECFDGGTLSKYFGDDKEQLKEWIKDQKLDSIFKKGILEKDKIIPFNLKNPYIYYSNMNETEINEFLENVVILIKYRNSNEKSNLYEQY
;
A
#
# COMPACT_ATOMS: atom_id res chain seq x y z
N MET A 1 -4.06 -23.35 -25.66
CA MET A 1 -2.89 -24.23 -25.38
C MET A 1 -1.74 -23.38 -24.88
N ASN A 2 -1.36 -23.63 -23.62
CA ASN A 2 -0.11 -23.33 -22.92
C ASN A 2 0.72 -22.10 -23.27
N ASN A 3 0.80 -21.17 -22.31
CA ASN A 3 2.09 -20.63 -21.85
C ASN A 3 1.99 -20.16 -20.39
N SER A 4 1.83 -21.11 -19.47
CA SER A 4 2.17 -20.94 -18.06
C SER A 4 3.69 -21.01 -17.90
N ARG A 5 4.40 -19.93 -18.27
CA ARG A 5 5.77 -19.71 -17.79
C ARG A 5 5.71 -18.85 -16.53
N ILE A 6 5.24 -19.47 -15.44
CA ILE A 6 5.61 -19.00 -14.10
C ILE A 6 7.09 -19.36 -13.97
N LEU A 7 7.95 -18.37 -14.22
CA LEU A 7 9.37 -18.47 -13.90
C LEU A 7 9.50 -18.85 -12.43
N ASN A 8 10.16 -19.98 -12.19
CA ASN A 8 10.68 -20.40 -10.90
C ASN A 8 11.71 -19.35 -10.43
N CYS A 9 11.22 -18.21 -9.93
CA CYS A 9 12.03 -17.30 -9.15
C CYS A 9 12.14 -17.94 -7.76
N SER A 10 13.38 -18.29 -7.37
CA SER A 10 13.64 -19.00 -6.13
C SER A 10 12.93 -18.30 -4.97
N LYS A 11 12.06 -19.02 -4.26
CA LYS A 11 11.35 -18.56 -3.07
C LYS A 11 12.33 -18.32 -1.91
N LYS A 12 13.16 -17.28 -2.01
CA LYS A 12 13.63 -16.59 -0.82
C LYS A 12 12.48 -15.70 -0.41
N THR A 13 11.90 -15.96 0.76
CA THR A 13 11.01 -15.06 1.47
C THR A 13 11.75 -13.73 1.61
N GLU A 14 11.51 -12.80 0.68
CA GLU A 14 12.03 -11.43 0.76
C GLU A 14 11.42 -10.82 2.02
N ASN A 15 12.19 -10.84 3.11
CA ASN A 15 11.83 -10.16 4.34
C ASN A 15 11.70 -8.67 4.00
N THR A 16 10.62 -8.07 4.47
CA THR A 16 10.28 -6.66 4.57
C THR A 16 11.43 -5.65 4.55
N LYS A 17 12.55 -5.96 5.22
CA LYS A 17 13.76 -5.13 5.25
C LYS A 17 14.50 -5.02 3.91
N THR A 18 14.16 -5.84 2.91
CA THR A 18 14.95 -5.98 1.68
C THR A 18 14.56 -4.94 0.62
N ILE A 19 13.26 -4.75 0.35
CA ILE A 19 12.81 -3.91 -0.77
C ILE A 19 13.15 -2.44 -0.54
N LEU A 20 12.77 -1.87 0.62
CA LEU A 20 13.04 -0.46 0.90
C LEU A 20 14.55 -0.18 1.01
N LYS A 21 15.31 -1.13 1.58
CA LYS A 21 16.77 -1.04 1.63
C LYS A 21 17.40 -1.07 0.23
N GLU A 22 16.96 -1.97 -0.64
CA GLU A 22 17.41 -2.02 -2.04
C GLU A 22 17.05 -0.74 -2.80
N ILE A 23 15.89 -0.14 -2.53
CA ILE A 23 15.51 1.16 -3.10
C ILE A 23 16.52 2.24 -2.66
N PHE A 24 16.86 2.30 -1.37
CA PHE A 24 17.86 3.25 -0.85
C PHE A 24 19.24 3.01 -1.48
N GLU A 25 19.65 1.75 -1.64
CA GLU A 25 20.90 1.39 -2.31
C GLU A 25 20.89 1.76 -3.80
N ASN A 26 19.76 1.56 -4.49
CA ASN A 26 19.60 1.97 -5.88
C ASN A 26 19.66 3.49 -6.01
N TYR A 27 18.98 4.24 -5.14
CA TYR A 27 19.09 5.70 -5.13
C TYR A 27 20.52 6.15 -4.94
N ARG A 28 21.28 5.56 -4.00
CA ARG A 28 22.69 5.90 -3.79
C ARG A 28 23.55 5.73 -5.05
N LYS A 29 23.24 4.73 -5.90
CA LYS A 29 23.94 4.52 -7.19
C LYS A 29 23.65 5.63 -8.21
N TYR A 30 22.45 6.23 -8.18
CA TYR A 30 22.02 7.24 -9.15
C TYR A 30 22.10 8.68 -8.63
N ASP A 31 22.18 8.86 -7.31
CA ASP A 31 22.23 10.17 -6.67
C ASP A 31 23.64 10.78 -6.77
N LYS A 32 23.82 11.60 -7.80
CA LYS A 32 25.07 12.34 -8.04
C LYS A 32 25.45 13.30 -6.91
N ARG A 33 24.53 13.65 -6.00
CA ARG A 33 24.77 14.55 -4.88
C ARG A 33 25.19 13.82 -3.60
N LYS A 34 25.11 12.48 -3.57
CA LYS A 34 25.39 11.64 -2.39
C LYS A 34 24.58 12.05 -1.14
N PHE A 35 23.36 12.53 -1.34
CA PHE A 35 22.50 13.03 -0.27
C PHE A 35 21.52 11.96 0.26
N THR A 36 21.46 10.79 -0.37
CA THR A 36 20.57 9.70 0.04
C THR A 36 20.94 9.21 1.45
N PRO A 37 20.07 9.41 2.47
CA PRO A 37 20.33 8.92 3.82
C PRO A 37 20.37 7.39 3.87
N GLU A 38 20.98 6.83 4.91
CA GLU A 38 21.01 5.38 5.08
C GLU A 38 19.66 4.85 5.59
N TYR A 39 19.36 3.61 5.23
CA TYR A 39 18.24 2.89 5.83
C TYR A 39 18.54 2.62 7.31
N ILE A 40 17.62 3.00 8.20
CA ILE A 40 17.76 2.89 9.65
C ILE A 40 16.93 1.71 10.16
N ASP A 41 17.56 0.57 10.40
CA ASP A 41 16.89 -0.69 10.79
C ASP A 41 15.91 -0.57 11.97
N LYS A 42 16.14 0.39 12.87
CA LYS A 42 15.38 0.57 14.13
C LYS A 42 14.36 1.70 14.08
N ASP A 43 14.20 2.41 12.96
CA ASP A 43 13.29 3.54 12.84
C ASP A 43 12.50 3.50 11.51
N PRO A 44 11.46 2.65 11.43
CA PRO A 44 10.70 2.44 10.20
C PRO A 44 9.98 3.73 9.76
N ILE A 45 9.57 4.58 10.70
CA ILE A 45 8.94 5.87 10.40
C ILE A 45 9.93 6.78 9.66
N VAL A 46 11.15 6.94 10.17
CA VAL A 46 12.17 7.74 9.49
C VAL A 46 12.47 7.20 8.10
N ASN A 47 12.52 5.87 7.92
CA ASN A 47 12.75 5.29 6.59
C ASN A 47 11.63 5.62 5.61
N ILE A 48 10.36 5.51 6.02
CA ILE A 48 9.22 5.85 5.17
C ILE A 48 9.19 7.35 4.82
N LEU A 49 9.41 8.23 5.80
CA LEU A 49 9.45 9.68 5.56
C LEU A 49 10.63 10.07 4.66
N THR A 50 11.79 9.46 4.88
CA THR A 50 12.98 9.65 4.03
C THR A 50 12.73 9.17 2.62
N PHE A 51 12.07 8.01 2.46
CA PHE A 51 11.67 7.51 1.15
C PHE A 51 10.76 8.51 0.42
N PHE A 52 9.73 9.04 1.07
CA PHE A 52 8.85 10.01 0.43
C PHE A 52 9.54 11.32 0.07
N LYS A 53 10.50 11.75 0.90
CA LYS A 53 11.38 12.89 0.58
C LYS A 53 12.18 12.62 -0.69
N ILE A 54 12.84 11.47 -0.80
CA ILE A 54 13.61 11.12 -2.00
C ILE A 54 12.70 11.02 -3.23
N TYR A 55 11.52 10.40 -3.08
CA TYR A 55 10.52 10.30 -4.14
C TYR A 55 10.10 11.68 -4.67
N GLU A 56 9.92 12.67 -3.79
CA GLU A 56 9.52 14.02 -4.20
C GLU A 56 10.61 14.73 -5.02
N ILE A 57 11.88 14.55 -4.65
CA ILE A 57 13.03 15.16 -5.33
C ILE A 57 13.36 14.45 -6.65
N GLU A 58 13.42 13.11 -6.64
CA GLU A 58 13.97 12.30 -7.73
C GLU A 58 12.92 11.55 -8.56
N GLY A 59 11.70 11.40 -8.07
CA GLY A 59 10.63 10.70 -8.78
C GLY A 59 10.22 11.37 -10.10
N ARG A 60 10.63 12.62 -10.31
CA ARG A 60 10.45 13.32 -11.60
C ARG A 60 11.54 13.00 -12.63
N ARG A 61 12.64 12.35 -12.23
CA ARG A 61 13.85 12.14 -13.04
C ARG A 61 14.11 10.68 -13.39
N LEU A 62 13.74 9.76 -12.50
CA LEU A 62 13.92 8.33 -12.69
C LEU A 62 12.62 7.68 -13.17
N SER A 63 12.70 6.44 -13.69
CA SER A 63 11.52 5.64 -14.00
C SER A 63 11.04 4.92 -12.74
N ARG A 64 9.73 4.86 -12.47
CA ARG A 64 9.14 4.24 -11.25
C ARG A 64 9.71 2.86 -10.96
N ILE A 65 9.98 2.05 -12.00
CA ILE A 65 10.55 0.70 -11.84
C ILE A 65 11.93 0.69 -11.15
N LYS A 66 12.62 1.82 -11.03
CA LYS A 66 13.94 1.93 -10.39
C LYS A 66 13.87 2.39 -8.94
N TYR A 67 12.75 3.00 -8.53
CA TYR A 67 12.73 3.81 -7.32
C TYR A 67 11.43 3.73 -6.52
N ASP A 68 10.32 3.33 -7.15
CA ASP A 68 9.04 3.10 -6.50
C ASP A 68 8.92 1.61 -6.17
N GLY A 69 8.68 1.28 -4.89
CA GLY A 69 8.88 -0.09 -4.42
C GLY A 69 7.88 -1.10 -4.96
N ASP A 70 6.65 -0.67 -5.25
CA ASP A 70 5.63 -1.49 -5.89
C ASP A 70 6.02 -1.84 -7.34
N ALA A 71 6.38 -0.85 -8.14
CA ALA A 71 6.78 -1.01 -9.53
C ALA A 71 8.10 -1.77 -9.62
N TYR A 72 9.06 -1.49 -8.73
CA TYR A 72 10.31 -2.24 -8.64
C TYR A 72 10.08 -3.73 -8.36
N TYR A 73 9.21 -4.05 -7.38
CA TYR A 73 8.85 -5.41 -7.04
C TYR A 73 8.22 -6.16 -8.23
N PHE A 74 7.22 -5.57 -8.88
CA PHE A 74 6.58 -6.22 -10.03
C PHE A 74 7.50 -6.30 -11.25
N TYR A 75 8.43 -5.36 -11.41
CA TYR A 75 9.45 -5.45 -12.45
C TYR A 75 10.39 -6.64 -12.22
N LYS A 76 10.83 -6.88 -10.98
CA LYS A 76 11.59 -8.09 -10.63
C LYS A 76 10.80 -9.38 -10.90
N LEU A 77 9.50 -9.38 -10.62
CA LEU A 77 8.66 -10.56 -10.75
C LEU A 77 8.35 -10.94 -12.20
N TYR A 78 8.04 -9.94 -13.04
CA TYR A 78 7.57 -10.18 -14.41
C TYR A 78 8.59 -9.85 -15.50
N ASN A 79 9.64 -9.10 -15.16
CA ASN A 79 10.61 -8.56 -16.11
C ASN A 79 9.95 -7.79 -17.28
N ASP A 80 8.84 -7.10 -16.99
CA ASP A 80 8.07 -6.32 -17.95
C ASP A 80 7.70 -4.96 -17.33
N SER A 81 8.23 -3.88 -17.90
CA SER A 81 7.97 -2.52 -17.42
C SER A 81 6.50 -2.10 -17.56
N LYS A 82 5.78 -2.55 -18.59
CA LYS A 82 4.36 -2.21 -18.78
C LYS A 82 3.50 -2.86 -17.70
N VAL A 83 3.84 -4.09 -17.32
CA VAL A 83 3.20 -4.77 -16.19
C VAL A 83 3.56 -4.06 -14.89
N ALA A 84 4.84 -3.83 -14.64
CA ALA A 84 5.36 -3.23 -13.42
C ALA A 84 4.76 -1.85 -13.09
N LEU A 85 4.52 -1.01 -14.11
CA LEU A 85 3.97 0.33 -13.91
C LEU A 85 2.50 0.34 -13.44
N ARG A 86 1.81 -0.80 -13.46
CA ARG A 86 0.49 -1.00 -12.84
C ARG A 86 0.57 -1.37 -11.36
N GLY A 87 1.78 -1.57 -10.84
CA GLY A 87 2.01 -1.77 -9.42
C GLY A 87 1.54 -0.56 -8.61
N ASP A 88 0.84 -0.88 -7.52
CA ASP A 88 0.38 0.08 -6.52
C ASP A 88 0.45 -0.54 -5.12
N THR A 89 0.31 0.29 -4.09
CA THR A 89 0.06 -0.15 -2.71
C THR A 89 -1.44 -0.30 -2.46
N MET A 90 -1.86 -1.33 -1.72
CA MET A 90 -3.26 -1.51 -1.33
C MET A 90 -3.74 -0.39 -0.43
N ILE A 91 -2.89 -0.01 0.52
CA ILE A 91 -3.13 0.98 1.56
C ILE A 91 -2.05 2.06 1.48
N SER A 92 -2.45 3.32 1.32
CA SER A 92 -1.53 4.45 1.38
C SER A 92 -1.10 4.75 2.82
N PHE A 93 0.21 4.72 3.08
CA PHE A 93 0.74 5.15 4.37
C PHE A 93 0.52 6.65 4.60
N TRP A 94 0.91 7.48 3.62
CA TRP A 94 0.88 8.94 3.77
C TRP A 94 -0.53 9.47 4.03
N THR A 95 -1.55 8.90 3.36
CA THR A 95 -2.91 9.43 3.43
C THR A 95 -3.49 9.29 4.82
N ILE A 96 -3.40 8.12 5.46
CA ILE A 96 -3.92 7.95 6.83
C ILE A 96 -2.99 8.59 7.88
N TYR A 97 -1.66 8.55 7.67
CA TYR A 97 -0.68 9.14 8.59
C TYR A 97 -0.86 10.65 8.77
N LYS A 98 -1.05 11.42 7.67
CA LYS A 98 -1.27 12.88 7.78
C LYS A 98 -2.54 13.24 8.55
N TYR A 99 -3.59 12.41 8.48
CA TYR A 99 -4.83 12.65 9.21
C TYR A 99 -4.69 12.29 10.70
N ALA A 100 -3.98 11.19 11.03
CA ALA A 100 -3.61 10.88 12.40
C ALA A 100 -2.80 12.01 13.04
N LEU A 101 -1.80 12.55 12.33
CA LEU A 101 -1.05 13.73 12.76
C LEU A 101 -1.93 14.97 12.94
N LYS A 102 -2.91 15.20 12.05
CA LYS A 102 -3.87 16.30 12.18
C LYS A 102 -4.69 16.18 13.45
N ILE A 103 -5.16 14.99 13.80
CA ILE A 103 -5.91 14.75 15.03
C ILE A 103 -5.03 15.01 16.26
N ALA A 104 -3.79 14.50 16.27
CA ALA A 104 -2.91 14.61 17.41
C ALA A 104 -2.32 16.02 17.61
N THR A 105 -2.07 16.76 16.53
CA THR A 105 -1.32 18.03 16.58
C THR A 105 -2.14 19.26 16.17
N GLY A 106 -3.34 19.06 15.63
CA GLY A 106 -4.17 20.12 15.03
C GLY A 106 -3.65 20.67 13.70
N ARG A 107 -2.52 20.18 13.18
CA ARG A 107 -1.85 20.70 11.98
C ARG A 107 -2.18 19.90 10.72
N ILE A 108 -2.24 20.58 9.58
CA ILE A 108 -2.42 19.94 8.27
C ILE A 108 -1.06 19.81 7.60
N TYR A 109 -0.78 18.62 7.06
CA TYR A 109 0.49 18.30 6.42
C TYR A 109 0.30 18.00 4.92
N ASN A 110 1.19 18.56 4.09
CA ASN A 110 1.23 18.34 2.66
C ASN A 110 2.42 17.43 2.29
N LYS A 111 2.35 16.77 1.12
CA LYS A 111 3.41 15.87 0.67
C LYS A 111 4.56 16.69 0.07
N SER A 112 5.54 17.10 0.88
CA SER A 112 6.71 17.88 0.44
C SER A 112 7.97 17.52 1.22
N THR A 113 9.14 17.75 0.62
CA THR A 113 10.44 17.58 1.30
C THR A 113 10.51 18.32 2.64
N SER A 114 10.06 19.58 2.70
CA SER A 114 10.10 20.37 3.93
C SER A 114 9.23 19.79 5.04
N THR A 115 8.06 19.27 4.70
CA THR A 115 7.18 18.60 5.65
C THR A 115 7.82 17.31 6.17
N PHE A 116 8.46 16.51 5.32
CA PHE A 116 9.14 15.30 5.78
C PHE A 116 10.32 15.61 6.69
N ASP A 117 11.10 16.65 6.39
CA ASP A 117 12.19 17.11 7.25
C ASP A 117 11.68 17.55 8.63
N GLU A 118 10.59 18.32 8.67
CA GLU A 118 9.94 18.70 9.93
C GLU A 118 9.49 17.46 10.71
N LEU A 119 8.79 16.51 10.07
CA LEU A 119 8.26 15.33 10.75
C LEU A 119 9.37 14.41 11.26
N ILE A 120 10.47 14.28 10.53
CA ILE A 120 11.65 13.54 10.99
C ILE A 120 12.28 14.23 12.20
N ALA A 121 12.44 15.56 12.18
CA ALA A 121 13.01 16.31 13.30
C ALA A 121 12.15 16.20 14.57
N LYS A 122 10.82 16.30 14.42
CA LYS A 122 9.85 16.28 15.52
C LYS A 122 9.42 14.89 15.97
N ARG A 123 9.95 13.81 15.39
CA ARG A 123 9.44 12.44 15.56
C ARG A 123 9.30 11.95 17.00
N ASN A 124 10.06 12.53 17.93
CA ASN A 124 10.06 12.19 19.35
C ASN A 124 9.31 13.21 20.22
N GLU A 125 8.78 14.29 19.64
CA GLU A 125 7.97 15.29 20.34
C GLU A 125 6.57 14.74 20.65
N SER A 126 5.95 15.25 21.72
CA SER A 126 4.58 14.90 22.08
C SER A 126 3.60 15.23 20.95
N GLY A 127 2.61 14.37 20.75
CA GLY A 127 1.67 14.35 19.64
C GLY A 127 2.22 13.61 18.41
N TYR A 128 3.51 13.78 18.09
CA TYR A 128 4.15 13.09 16.96
C TYR A 128 4.58 11.69 17.35
N LYS A 129 5.19 11.54 18.53
CA LYS A 129 5.68 10.25 19.03
C LYS A 129 4.56 9.21 19.14
N GLU A 130 3.41 9.58 19.68
CA GLU A 130 2.27 8.69 19.88
C GLU A 130 1.70 8.23 18.53
N VAL A 131 1.64 9.11 17.53
CA VAL A 131 1.25 8.74 16.16
C VAL A 131 2.30 7.82 15.54
N ASN A 132 3.59 8.12 15.69
CA ASN A 132 4.67 7.31 15.17
C ASN A 132 4.69 5.90 15.79
N ASP A 133 4.48 5.79 17.10
CA ASP A 133 4.41 4.50 17.80
C ASP A 133 3.26 3.64 17.27
N LYS A 134 2.06 4.24 17.07
CA LYS A 134 0.90 3.55 16.47
C LYS A 134 1.17 3.07 15.05
N PHE A 135 1.85 3.88 14.25
CA PHE A 135 2.13 3.57 12.85
C PHE A 135 3.34 2.68 12.65
N SER A 136 4.19 2.48 13.66
CA SER A 136 5.48 1.79 13.53
C SER A 136 5.35 0.42 12.86
N LYS A 137 4.39 -0.42 13.31
CA LYS A 137 4.14 -1.74 12.71
C LYS A 137 3.68 -1.66 11.25
N PHE A 138 2.85 -0.67 10.92
CA PHE A 138 2.43 -0.48 9.53
C PHE A 138 3.59 0.06 8.67
N ALA A 139 4.42 0.97 9.21
CA ALA A 139 5.59 1.51 8.53
C ALA A 139 6.60 0.41 8.20
N GLU A 140 6.82 -0.54 9.11
CA GLU A 140 7.62 -1.74 8.83
C GLU A 140 7.04 -2.47 7.62
N LEU A 141 5.74 -2.73 7.60
CA LEU A 141 5.08 -3.57 6.60
C LEU A 141 4.72 -2.85 5.29
N TYR A 142 4.84 -1.53 5.22
CA TYR A 142 4.27 -0.72 4.14
C TYR A 142 4.85 -1.04 2.76
N TYR A 143 6.17 -1.21 2.64
CA TYR A 143 6.85 -1.57 1.40
C TYR A 143 7.17 -3.07 1.34
N THR A 144 6.14 -3.89 1.50
CA THR A 144 6.22 -5.36 1.38
C THR A 144 5.31 -5.88 0.29
N PRO A 145 5.58 -7.08 -0.28
CA PRO A 145 4.68 -7.73 -1.23
C PRO A 145 3.23 -7.82 -0.71
N GLY A 146 3.08 -8.02 0.59
CA GLY A 146 1.79 -8.07 1.26
C GLY A 146 1.02 -6.76 1.23
N ASN A 147 1.64 -5.60 0.98
CA ASN A 147 0.94 -4.34 0.73
C ASN A 147 0.86 -3.98 -0.76
N PHE A 148 1.45 -4.75 -1.67
CA PHE A 148 1.42 -4.44 -3.11
C PHE A 148 0.26 -5.13 -3.81
N ILE A 149 -0.30 -4.45 -4.80
CA ILE A 149 -1.27 -4.99 -5.76
C ILE A 149 -0.89 -4.59 -7.17
N LEU A 150 -1.22 -5.47 -8.10
CA LEU A 150 -1.13 -5.19 -9.53
C LEU A 150 -2.52 -4.79 -10.00
N LEU A 151 -2.72 -3.51 -10.33
CA LEU A 151 -3.99 -3.04 -10.88
C LEU A 151 -4.29 -3.76 -12.20
N PRO A 152 -5.58 -4.00 -12.56
CA PRO A 152 -5.95 -4.61 -13.84
C PRO A 152 -5.36 -3.85 -15.03
N PRO A 153 -5.36 -4.45 -16.24
CA PRO A 153 -4.93 -3.78 -17.46
C PRO A 153 -5.54 -2.38 -17.58
N PRO A 154 -4.87 -1.43 -18.27
CA PRO A 154 -5.29 -0.02 -18.32
C PRO A 154 -6.55 0.23 -19.14
N PHE A 155 -7.43 -0.76 -19.28
CA PHE A 155 -8.72 -0.62 -19.93
C PHE A 155 -9.76 -0.16 -18.90
N PRO A 156 -10.61 0.84 -19.20
CA PRO A 156 -10.69 1.56 -20.48
C PRO A 156 -9.72 2.73 -20.62
N ASP A 157 -9.20 3.30 -19.52
CA ASP A 157 -8.47 4.59 -19.55
C ASP A 157 -7.15 4.63 -18.76
N GLY A 158 -6.77 3.55 -18.08
CA GLY A 158 -5.55 3.45 -17.26
C GLY A 158 -5.58 4.28 -15.98
N ARG A 159 -6.74 4.81 -15.59
CA ARG A 159 -6.87 5.75 -14.46
C ARG A 159 -7.37 5.10 -13.18
N MET A 160 -7.31 3.76 -13.07
CA MET A 160 -7.84 3.07 -11.90
C MET A 160 -7.21 3.56 -10.60
N ASN A 161 -5.89 3.80 -10.58
CA ASN A 161 -5.22 4.37 -9.40
C ASN A 161 -5.83 5.71 -8.98
N ASN A 162 -5.98 6.65 -9.92
CA ASN A 162 -6.56 7.97 -9.64
C ASN A 162 -8.01 7.88 -9.17
N ASN A 163 -8.79 6.99 -9.79
CA ASN A 163 -10.18 6.78 -9.40
C ASN A 163 -10.28 6.13 -8.02
N ARG A 164 -9.39 5.16 -7.72
CA ARG A 164 -9.27 4.50 -6.42
C ARG A 164 -9.04 5.54 -5.33
N TYR A 165 -8.03 6.40 -5.48
CA TYR A 165 -7.80 7.47 -4.51
C TYR A 165 -9.04 8.35 -4.32
N ARG A 166 -9.76 8.68 -5.40
CA ARG A 166 -10.96 9.53 -5.35
C ARG A 166 -12.14 8.91 -4.61
N CYS A 167 -12.42 7.62 -4.81
CA CYS A 167 -13.59 6.95 -4.24
C CYS A 167 -13.28 6.21 -2.93
N SER A 168 -12.01 5.94 -2.64
CA SER A 168 -11.62 5.13 -1.47
C SER A 168 -10.43 5.64 -0.68
N GLU A 169 -9.77 6.73 -1.09
CA GLU A 169 -8.50 7.21 -0.49
C GLU A 169 -7.42 6.12 -0.44
N ASP A 170 -7.43 5.20 -1.40
CA ASP A 170 -6.57 4.03 -1.45
C ASP A 170 -6.76 3.08 -0.26
N ARG A 171 -8.01 2.91 0.20
CA ARG A 171 -8.40 1.84 1.13
C ARG A 171 -8.84 0.60 0.38
N ILE A 172 -8.19 -0.55 0.56
CA ILE A 172 -8.50 -1.74 -0.25
C ILE A 172 -9.90 -2.33 0.03
N ASP A 173 -10.39 -2.28 1.27
CA ASP A 173 -11.74 -2.75 1.63
C ASP A 173 -12.82 -1.96 0.88
N LYS A 174 -12.70 -0.63 0.88
CA LYS A 174 -13.59 0.27 0.13
C LYS A 174 -13.35 0.21 -1.37
N SER A 175 -12.11 0.04 -1.82
CA SER A 175 -11.80 -0.11 -3.25
C SER A 175 -12.46 -1.36 -3.82
N LEU A 176 -12.42 -2.48 -3.10
CA LEU A 176 -13.10 -3.72 -3.50
C LEU A 176 -14.62 -3.52 -3.61
N LEU A 177 -15.23 -2.79 -2.67
CA LEU A 177 -16.66 -2.45 -2.74
C LEU A 177 -16.99 -1.71 -4.04
N GLU A 178 -16.14 -0.77 -4.45
CA GLU A 178 -16.27 0.02 -5.68
C GLU A 178 -15.94 -0.77 -6.97
N CYS A 179 -15.29 -1.94 -6.87
CA CYS A 179 -15.04 -2.81 -8.00
C CYS A 179 -16.26 -3.66 -8.40
N PHE A 180 -17.21 -3.91 -7.49
CA PHE A 180 -18.45 -4.61 -7.82
C PHE A 180 -19.46 -3.70 -8.54
N ASP A 181 -20.48 -4.30 -9.17
CA ASP A 181 -21.54 -3.63 -9.92
C ASP A 181 -22.04 -2.34 -9.24
N GLY A 182 -22.17 -1.30 -10.07
CA GLY A 182 -22.61 0.03 -9.67
C GLY A 182 -21.52 0.89 -9.01
N GLY A 183 -20.34 0.34 -8.73
CA GLY A 183 -19.21 1.08 -8.17
C GLY A 183 -18.34 1.78 -9.22
N THR A 184 -17.59 2.79 -8.80
CA THR A 184 -16.74 3.64 -9.67
C THR A 184 -15.63 2.85 -10.38
N LEU A 185 -15.17 1.75 -9.77
CA LEU A 185 -14.06 0.93 -10.26
C LEU A 185 -14.53 -0.29 -11.06
N SER A 186 -15.83 -0.60 -11.07
CA SER A 186 -16.38 -1.74 -11.80
C SER A 186 -16.01 -1.75 -13.29
N LYS A 187 -15.99 -0.57 -13.93
CA LYS A 187 -15.62 -0.39 -15.34
C LYS A 187 -14.24 -0.96 -15.74
N TYR A 188 -13.32 -1.15 -14.80
CA TYR A 188 -11.98 -1.69 -15.08
C TYR A 188 -11.97 -3.22 -15.23
N PHE A 189 -13.09 -3.89 -14.93
CA PHE A 189 -13.29 -5.33 -15.05
C PHE A 189 -14.34 -5.67 -16.12
N GLY A 190 -14.87 -4.66 -16.83
CA GLY A 190 -15.96 -4.82 -17.79
C GLY A 190 -17.26 -5.27 -17.13
N ASP A 191 -18.14 -5.88 -17.93
CA ASP A 191 -19.38 -6.51 -17.43
C ASP A 191 -19.12 -7.91 -16.84
N ASP A 192 -17.86 -8.33 -16.76
CA ASP A 192 -17.43 -9.68 -16.42
C ASP A 192 -17.08 -9.81 -14.94
N LYS A 193 -18.03 -10.33 -14.16
CA LYS A 193 -17.84 -10.62 -12.73
C LYS A 193 -16.74 -11.65 -12.48
N GLU A 194 -16.46 -12.54 -13.43
CA GLU A 194 -15.41 -13.55 -13.26
C GLU A 194 -14.02 -12.92 -13.38
N GLN A 195 -13.81 -11.93 -14.26
CA GLN A 195 -12.55 -11.17 -14.32
C GLN A 195 -12.22 -10.49 -12.98
N LEU A 196 -13.22 -9.88 -12.32
CA LEU A 196 -13.03 -9.32 -10.98
C LEU A 196 -12.63 -10.38 -9.96
N LYS A 197 -13.34 -11.52 -9.94
CA LYS A 197 -13.07 -12.61 -8.99
C LYS A 197 -11.70 -13.26 -9.22
N GLU A 198 -11.29 -13.43 -10.47
CA GLU A 198 -9.95 -13.91 -10.85
C GLU A 198 -8.89 -12.93 -10.35
N TRP A 199 -9.08 -11.63 -10.61
CA TRP A 199 -8.16 -10.60 -10.11
C TRP A 199 -8.07 -10.61 -8.58
N ILE A 200 -9.19 -10.72 -7.86
CA ILE A 200 -9.21 -10.82 -6.39
C ILE A 200 -8.37 -12.00 -5.90
N LYS A 201 -8.51 -13.18 -6.53
CA LYS A 201 -7.76 -14.39 -6.17
C LYS A 201 -6.27 -14.24 -6.50
N ASP A 202 -5.94 -13.76 -7.70
CA ASP A 202 -4.57 -13.53 -8.15
C ASP A 202 -3.83 -12.56 -7.24
N GLN A 203 -4.54 -11.51 -6.79
CA GLN A 203 -4.00 -10.54 -5.85
C GLN A 203 -4.09 -10.99 -4.39
N LYS A 204 -4.59 -12.20 -4.06
CA LYS A 204 -4.78 -12.70 -2.68
C LYS A 204 -5.57 -11.74 -1.79
N LEU A 205 -6.70 -11.26 -2.32
CA LEU A 205 -7.62 -10.33 -1.65
C LEU A 205 -8.88 -11.05 -1.12
N ASP A 206 -9.01 -12.35 -1.39
CA ASP A 206 -10.12 -13.20 -0.95
C ASP A 206 -10.26 -13.25 0.58
N SER A 207 -9.18 -13.05 1.33
CA SER A 207 -9.19 -12.97 2.80
C SER A 207 -9.93 -11.77 3.36
N ILE A 208 -10.26 -10.77 2.52
CA ILE A 208 -11.08 -9.61 2.91
C ILE A 208 -12.58 -9.95 2.81
N PHE A 209 -12.94 -11.17 2.37
CA PHE A 209 -14.32 -11.61 2.25
C PHE A 209 -14.67 -12.65 3.32
N LYS A 210 -15.86 -12.54 3.89
CA LYS A 210 -16.38 -13.53 4.86
C LYS A 210 -16.36 -14.92 4.24
N LYS A 211 -15.64 -15.84 4.89
CA LYS A 211 -15.47 -17.24 4.45
C LYS A 211 -14.91 -17.37 3.01
N GLY A 212 -14.24 -16.34 2.48
CA GLY A 212 -13.75 -16.30 1.11
C GLY A 212 -14.85 -16.20 0.03
N ILE A 213 -16.08 -15.84 0.40
CA ILE A 213 -17.20 -15.72 -0.53
C ILE A 213 -17.08 -14.37 -1.28
N LEU A 214 -16.73 -14.41 -2.56
CA LEU A 214 -16.39 -13.23 -3.37
C LEU A 214 -17.64 -12.46 -3.86
N GLU A 215 -18.39 -11.93 -2.90
CA GLU A 215 -19.62 -11.15 -3.11
C GLU A 215 -19.51 -9.78 -2.40
N LYS A 216 -20.18 -8.77 -2.96
CA LYS A 216 -20.10 -7.38 -2.51
C LYS A 216 -20.47 -7.21 -1.02
N ASP A 217 -21.52 -7.89 -0.56
CA ASP A 217 -22.02 -7.85 0.81
C ASP A 217 -21.20 -8.71 1.80
N LYS A 218 -20.22 -9.46 1.29
CA LYS A 218 -19.32 -10.29 2.10
C LYS A 218 -17.98 -9.62 2.38
N ILE A 219 -17.72 -8.43 1.83
CA ILE A 219 -16.53 -7.64 2.14
C ILE A 219 -16.52 -7.30 3.64
N ILE A 220 -15.37 -7.53 4.28
CA ILE A 220 -15.13 -7.21 5.68
C ILE A 220 -14.54 -5.80 5.74
N PRO A 221 -15.29 -4.80 6.25
CA PRO A 221 -14.76 -3.45 6.39
C PRO A 221 -13.69 -3.42 7.49
N PHE A 222 -12.66 -2.60 7.31
CA PHE A 222 -11.60 -2.46 8.31
C PHE A 222 -12.00 -1.60 9.51
N ASN A 223 -13.22 -1.05 9.48
CA ASN A 223 -13.90 -0.44 10.61
C ASN A 223 -15.30 -1.04 10.72
N LEU A 224 -15.59 -1.75 11.82
CA LEU A 224 -16.85 -2.48 11.95
C LEU A 224 -18.02 -1.56 12.32
N LYS A 225 -17.79 -0.59 13.21
CA LYS A 225 -18.83 0.35 13.65
C LYS A 225 -19.19 1.38 12.59
N ASN A 226 -18.22 1.77 11.77
CA ASN A 226 -18.39 2.75 10.72
C ASN A 226 -17.73 2.27 9.41
N PRO A 227 -18.36 1.32 8.72
CA PRO A 227 -17.80 0.71 7.52
C PRO A 227 -17.47 1.75 6.44
N TYR A 228 -16.29 1.59 5.82
CA TYR A 228 -15.89 2.37 4.65
C TYR A 228 -15.81 3.90 4.87
N ILE A 229 -15.69 4.36 6.13
CA ILE A 229 -15.44 5.76 6.45
C ILE A 229 -14.17 6.28 5.75
N TYR A 230 -14.20 7.51 5.25
CA TYR A 230 -12.99 8.14 4.71
C TYR A 230 -11.99 8.45 5.82
N TYR A 231 -10.68 8.32 5.56
CA TYR A 231 -9.62 8.66 6.51
C TYR A 231 -9.76 10.08 7.04
N SER A 232 -10.21 11.01 6.20
CA SER A 232 -10.44 12.41 6.57
C SER A 232 -11.46 12.60 7.70
N ASN A 233 -12.32 11.60 7.91
CA ASN A 233 -13.46 11.67 8.83
C ASN A 233 -13.28 10.75 10.03
N MET A 234 -12.24 9.91 10.06
CA MET A 234 -12.01 8.99 11.16
C MET A 234 -11.63 9.73 12.44
N ASN A 235 -12.09 9.19 13.57
CA ASN A 235 -11.53 9.50 14.88
C ASN A 235 -10.34 8.58 15.22
N GLU A 236 -9.70 8.82 16.36
CA GLU A 236 -8.53 8.07 16.81
C GLU A 236 -8.79 6.57 16.98
N THR A 237 -9.95 6.18 17.53
CA THR A 237 -10.33 4.78 17.71
C THR A 237 -10.51 4.07 16.37
N GLU A 238 -11.13 4.73 15.41
CA GLU A 238 -11.32 4.20 14.05
C GLU A 238 -9.97 4.05 13.32
N ILE A 239 -9.04 4.98 13.50
CA ILE A 239 -7.68 4.85 12.94
C ILE A 239 -6.96 3.64 13.55
N ASN A 240 -7.06 3.45 14.87
CA ASN A 240 -6.40 2.32 15.53
C ASN A 240 -6.96 0.98 15.04
N GLU A 241 -8.29 0.83 15.01
CA GLU A 241 -8.96 -0.38 14.47
C GLU A 241 -8.55 -0.64 13.01
N PHE A 242 -8.52 0.42 12.19
CA PHE A 242 -8.11 0.32 10.79
C PHE A 242 -6.67 -0.18 10.66
N LEU A 243 -5.72 0.40 11.40
CA LEU A 243 -4.31 0.01 11.34
C LEU A 243 -4.09 -1.43 11.80
N GLU A 244 -4.80 -1.87 12.84
CA GLU A 244 -4.74 -3.27 13.30
C GLU A 244 -5.16 -4.23 12.17
N ASN A 245 -6.30 -3.98 11.53
CA ASN A 245 -6.79 -4.79 10.43
C ASN A 245 -5.84 -4.79 9.21
N VAL A 246 -5.26 -3.62 8.88
CA VAL A 246 -4.25 -3.50 7.81
C VAL A 246 -3.01 -4.34 8.11
N VAL A 247 -2.50 -4.26 9.34
CA VAL A 247 -1.32 -5.03 9.76
C VAL A 247 -1.58 -6.54 9.65
N ILE A 248 -2.77 -6.99 10.07
CA ILE A 248 -3.14 -8.42 9.97
C ILE A 248 -3.19 -8.84 8.49
N LEU A 249 -3.86 -8.07 7.64
CA LEU A 249 -3.96 -8.37 6.20
C LEU A 249 -2.58 -8.46 5.53
N ILE A 250 -1.71 -7.47 5.76
CA ILE A 250 -0.39 -7.44 5.11
C ILE A 250 0.46 -8.62 5.60
N LYS A 251 0.41 -8.96 6.90
CA LYS A 251 1.12 -10.13 7.45
C LYS A 251 0.66 -11.43 6.81
N TYR A 252 -0.65 -11.62 6.69
CA TYR A 252 -1.23 -12.79 6.02
C TYR A 252 -0.76 -12.92 4.58
N ARG A 253 -0.81 -11.82 3.82
CA ARG A 253 -0.36 -11.82 2.42
C ARG A 253 1.15 -12.08 2.28
N ASN A 254 1.94 -11.68 3.27
CA ASN A 254 3.38 -11.95 3.33
C ASN A 254 3.70 -13.41 3.73
N SER A 255 2.90 -14.06 4.59
CA SER A 255 3.22 -15.39 5.11
C SER A 255 3.01 -16.52 4.10
N ASN A 256 2.28 -16.30 2.99
CA ASN A 256 1.85 -17.34 2.06
C ASN A 256 1.06 -18.50 2.74
N GLU A 257 0.58 -18.30 3.96
CA GLU A 257 -0.20 -19.30 4.68
C GLU A 257 -1.64 -19.31 4.17
N LYS A 258 -2.21 -20.51 4.04
CA LYS A 258 -3.64 -20.69 3.73
C LYS A 258 -4.41 -20.78 5.04
N SER A 259 -4.71 -19.66 5.68
CA SER A 259 -5.68 -19.63 6.78
C SER A 259 -6.57 -18.38 6.63
N ASN A 260 -7.88 -18.59 6.66
CA ASN A 260 -8.81 -17.46 6.54
C ASN A 260 -8.60 -16.52 7.73
N LEU A 261 -8.29 -15.25 7.45
CA LEU A 261 -8.03 -14.18 8.42
C LEU A 261 -9.16 -14.02 9.47
N TYR A 262 -10.33 -14.57 9.16
CA TYR A 262 -11.59 -14.36 9.86
C TYR A 262 -12.38 -15.66 10.05
N GLU A 263 -11.76 -16.75 10.49
CA GLU A 263 -12.53 -17.90 11.04
C GLU A 263 -13.32 -17.54 12.32
N GLN A 264 -13.12 -16.33 12.87
CA GLN A 264 -13.79 -15.81 14.06
C GLN A 264 -14.99 -14.89 13.76
N TYR A 265 -15.39 -14.71 12.50
CA TYR A 265 -16.57 -13.92 12.09
C TYR A 265 -17.55 -14.69 11.20
#